data_AF-A0A2G8Y014-F1
#
_entry.id   AF-A0A2G8Y014-F1
#
_cell.length_a   1.000
_cell.length_b   1.000
_cell.length_c   1.000
_cell.angle_alpha   90.00
_cell.angle_beta   90.00
_cell.angle_gamma   90.00
#
_symmetry.space_group_name_H-M   'P 1'
#
loop_
_entity.id
_entity.type
_entity.pdbx_description
1 polymer ?
#
loop_
_entity_poly.entity_id
_entity_poly.type
_entity_poly.pdbx_seq_one_letter_code
_entity_poly.pdbx_strand_id
1 'polypeptide(L)'
;YGENGKLVDFPKATELLRQLASEGRPDAATAQALYELGDMQVRGYPGVLGRTVRDLNSAVRDFRAAALLGYGPALHALGVAYAVGLGSLEPNEAEATRLHYLASLTDYIPAVLATGFR
;
A
#
# COMPACT_ATOMS: atom_id res chain seq x y z
N TYR A 1 20.58 15.49 8.06
CA TYR A 1 20.17 15.07 6.71
C TYR A 1 20.72 13.67 6.52
N GLY A 2 19.81 12.69 6.48
CA GLY A 2 20.02 11.30 6.92
C GLY A 2 21.07 10.53 6.13
N GLU A 3 21.92 9.88 6.90
CA GLU A 3 23.08 9.09 6.48
C GLU A 3 22.64 7.75 5.88
N ASN A 4 23.48 7.20 5.00
CA ASN A 4 23.41 5.84 4.41
C ASN A 4 22.55 5.67 3.14
N GLY A 5 23.01 6.23 2.03
CA GLY A 5 23.92 5.49 1.15
C GLY A 5 23.55 4.08 0.66
N LYS A 6 22.30 3.62 0.76
CA LYS A 6 21.81 2.58 -0.15
C LYS A 6 21.17 3.31 -1.32
N LEU A 7 21.85 3.31 -2.46
CA LEU A 7 21.17 3.12 -3.73
C LEU A 7 20.32 1.86 -3.53
N VAL A 8 19.11 2.03 -2.99
CA VAL A 8 18.07 1.01 -3.05
C VAL A 8 17.88 0.89 -4.53
N ASP A 9 18.41 -0.19 -5.07
CA ASP A 9 18.38 -0.49 -6.49
C ASP A 9 16.89 -0.66 -6.82
N PHE A 10 16.22 0.45 -7.11
CA PHE A 10 14.78 0.55 -7.23
C PHE A 10 14.20 -0.54 -8.14
N PRO A 11 14.80 -0.88 -9.30
CA PRO A 11 14.37 -2.04 -10.08
C PRO A 11 14.44 -3.35 -9.31
N LYS A 12 15.53 -3.60 -8.58
CA LYS A 12 15.68 -4.81 -7.76
C LYS A 12 14.70 -4.84 -6.57
N ALA A 13 14.43 -3.69 -5.96
CA ALA A 13 13.41 -3.56 -4.93
C ALA A 13 12.04 -3.89 -5.49
N THR A 14 11.66 -3.34 -6.64
CA THR A 14 10.37 -3.68 -7.27
C THR A 14 10.25 -5.14 -7.69
N GLU A 15 11.34 -5.75 -8.15
CA GLU A 15 11.39 -7.18 -8.46
C GLU A 15 11.09 -8.02 -7.21
N LEU A 16 11.76 -7.71 -6.09
CA LEU A 16 11.56 -8.38 -4.81
C LEU A 16 10.14 -8.20 -4.27
N LEU A 17 9.58 -6.98 -4.34
CA LEU A 17 8.21 -6.71 -3.90
C LEU A 17 7.19 -7.48 -4.76
N ARG A 18 7.42 -7.56 -6.08
CA ARG A 18 6.59 -8.37 -6.98
C ARG A 18 6.70 -9.86 -6.68
N GLN A 19 7.89 -10.33 -6.37
CA GLN A 19 8.11 -11.72 -6.01
C GLN A 19 7.34 -12.05 -4.72
N LEU A 20 7.42 -11.21 -3.68
CA LEU A 20 6.66 -11.37 -2.44
C LEU A 20 5.14 -11.36 -2.70
N ALA A 21 4.65 -10.43 -3.52
CA ALA A 21 3.26 -10.41 -3.94
C ALA A 21 2.84 -11.69 -4.69
N SER A 22 3.74 -12.27 -5.50
CA SER A 22 3.49 -13.51 -6.23
C SER A 22 3.53 -14.77 -5.37
N GLU A 23 4.32 -14.76 -4.28
CA GLU A 23 4.38 -15.86 -3.31
C GLU A 23 3.05 -16.01 -2.54
N GLY A 24 2.19 -14.98 -2.55
CA GLY A 24 0.80 -15.06 -2.11
C GLY A 24 0.66 -15.36 -0.62
N ARG A 25 1.72 -15.12 0.17
CA ARG A 25 1.70 -15.34 1.61
C ARG A 25 0.88 -14.23 2.28
N PRO A 26 -0.12 -14.54 3.11
CA PRO A 26 -0.90 -13.54 3.81
C PRO A 26 -0.13 -13.04 5.04
N ASP A 27 1.01 -12.41 4.83
CA ASP A 27 1.85 -11.84 5.87
C ASP A 27 1.99 -10.31 5.72
N ALA A 28 2.37 -9.64 6.81
CA ALA A 28 2.54 -8.20 6.84
C ALA A 28 3.58 -7.71 5.81
N ALA A 29 4.58 -8.54 5.50
CA ALA A 29 5.59 -8.27 4.48
C ALA A 29 4.98 -8.20 3.07
N THR A 30 4.10 -9.13 2.71
CA THR A 30 3.40 -9.10 1.42
C THR A 30 2.46 -7.90 1.32
N ALA A 31 1.76 -7.56 2.41
CA ALA A 31 0.89 -6.40 2.44
C ALA A 31 1.65 -5.08 2.30
N GLN A 32 2.77 -4.94 3.00
CA GLN A 32 3.70 -3.82 2.82
C GLN A 32 4.25 -3.79 1.39
N ALA A 33 4.61 -4.95 0.81
CA ALA A 33 5.15 -5.02 -0.53
C ALA A 33 4.18 -4.50 -1.60
N LEU A 34 2.91 -4.91 -1.50
CA LEU A 34 1.83 -4.44 -2.35
C LEU A 34 1.57 -2.93 -2.18
N TYR A 35 1.61 -2.42 -0.95
CA TYR A 35 1.50 -0.99 -0.69
C TYR A 35 2.63 -0.19 -1.36
N GLU A 36 3.88 -0.60 -1.18
CA GLU A 36 5.05 0.07 -1.78
C GLU A 36 4.99 0.04 -3.31
N LEU A 37 4.58 -1.09 -3.91
CA LEU A 37 4.37 -1.17 -5.35
C LEU A 37 3.32 -0.18 -5.85
N GLY A 38 2.19 -0.06 -5.13
CA GLY A 38 1.15 0.91 -5.44
C GLY A 38 1.67 2.35 -5.35
N ASP A 39 2.37 2.70 -4.26
CA ASP A 39 2.93 4.04 -4.07
C ASP A 39 3.96 4.39 -5.16
N MET A 40 4.79 3.43 -5.57
CA MET A 40 5.74 3.64 -6.68
C MET A 40 5.03 3.88 -8.02
N GLN A 41 3.93 3.19 -8.28
CA GLN A 41 3.10 3.40 -9.48
C GLN A 41 2.39 4.77 -9.45
N VAL A 42 1.92 5.21 -8.27
CA VAL A 42 1.36 6.56 -8.09
C VAL A 42 2.42 7.63 -8.28
N ARG A 43 3.62 7.47 -7.75
CA ARG A 43 4.69 8.47 -7.88
C ARG A 43 5.28 8.52 -9.29
N GLY A 44 5.20 7.42 -10.03
CA GLY A 44 5.69 7.34 -11.41
C GLY A 44 7.20 7.55 -11.46
N TYR A 45 7.97 6.62 -10.87
CA TYR A 45 9.43 6.72 -10.88
C TYR A 45 9.99 6.43 -12.28
N PRO A 46 10.68 7.39 -12.93
CA PRO A 46 11.30 7.16 -14.22
C PRO A 46 12.41 6.12 -14.08
N GLY A 47 12.28 5.00 -14.79
CA GLY A 47 13.32 3.98 -14.92
C GLY A 47 13.09 2.66 -14.16
N VAL A 48 12.09 2.57 -13.27
CA VAL A 48 11.91 1.37 -12.43
C VAL A 48 10.93 0.35 -13.03
N LEU A 49 9.81 0.84 -13.60
CA LEU A 49 8.78 -0.02 -14.20
C LEU A 49 8.80 -0.03 -15.73
N GLY A 50 9.80 0.59 -16.35
CA GLY A 50 9.86 0.79 -17.81
C GLY A 50 8.72 1.63 -18.39
N ARG A 51 7.80 2.13 -17.56
CA ARG A 51 6.69 3.00 -17.91
C ARG A 51 6.91 4.35 -17.26
N THR A 52 7.11 5.36 -18.09
CA THR A 52 7.05 6.79 -17.73
C THR A 52 5.61 7.24 -17.40
N VAL A 53 4.64 6.31 -17.43
CA VAL A 53 3.21 6.57 -17.27
C VAL A 53 2.77 6.07 -15.90
N ARG A 54 2.28 6.99 -15.06
CA ARG A 54 1.64 6.68 -13.77
C ARG A 54 0.45 5.76 -14.02
N ASP A 55 0.51 4.52 -13.55
CA ASP A 55 -0.61 3.59 -13.63
C ASP A 55 -1.39 3.61 -12.32
N LEU A 56 -2.23 4.63 -12.19
CA LEU A 56 -3.05 4.86 -11.00
C LEU A 56 -4.05 3.72 -10.75
N ASN A 57 -4.51 3.04 -11.81
CA ASN A 57 -5.45 1.93 -11.69
C ASN A 57 -4.79 0.69 -11.12
N SER A 58 -3.59 0.37 -11.59
CA SER A 58 -2.80 -0.71 -10.99
C SER A 58 -2.49 -0.39 -9.52
N ALA A 59 -2.19 0.87 -9.19
CA ALA A 59 -1.86 1.24 -7.83
C ALA A 59 -3.03 1.03 -6.87
N VAL A 60 -4.24 1.43 -7.29
CA VAL A 60 -5.47 1.18 -6.54
C VAL A 60 -5.71 -0.31 -6.31
N ARG A 61 -5.42 -1.15 -7.31
CA ARG A 61 -5.56 -2.61 -7.17
C ARG A 61 -4.57 -3.16 -6.15
N ASP A 62 -3.33 -2.71 -6.17
CA ASP A 62 -2.29 -3.13 -5.23
C ASP A 62 -2.60 -2.66 -3.81
N PHE A 63 -3.06 -1.41 -3.62
CA PHE A 63 -3.55 -0.92 -2.33
C PHE A 63 -4.74 -1.73 -1.82
N ARG A 64 -5.65 -2.16 -2.70
CA ARG A 64 -6.77 -3.03 -2.32
C ARG A 64 -6.31 -4.41 -1.88
N ALA A 65 -5.34 -4.99 -2.57
CA ALA A 65 -4.77 -6.28 -2.17
C ALA A 65 -4.08 -6.17 -0.80
N ALA A 66 -3.30 -5.11 -0.56
CA ALA A 66 -2.67 -4.84 0.73
C ALA A 66 -3.70 -4.58 1.85
N ALA A 67 -4.77 -3.85 1.55
CA ALA A 67 -5.85 -3.58 2.51
C ALA A 67 -6.62 -4.86 2.88
N LEU A 68 -6.81 -5.79 1.95
CA LEU A 68 -7.41 -7.11 2.23
C LEU A 68 -6.58 -7.95 3.20
N LEU A 69 -5.26 -7.73 3.24
CA LEU A 69 -4.36 -8.34 4.22
C LEU A 69 -4.36 -7.61 5.58
N GLY A 70 -5.21 -6.59 5.76
CA GLY A 70 -5.33 -5.84 7.01
C GLY A 70 -4.24 -4.80 7.25
N TYR A 71 -3.54 -4.37 6.20
CA TYR A 71 -2.47 -3.39 6.33
C TYR A 71 -3.04 -1.97 6.47
N GLY A 72 -2.90 -1.39 7.67
CA GLY A 72 -3.40 -0.06 8.00
C GLY A 72 -2.99 1.05 7.02
N PRO A 73 -1.70 1.16 6.62
CA PRO A 73 -1.27 2.15 5.65
C PRO A 73 -1.93 1.99 4.27
N ALA A 74 -2.20 0.75 3.84
CA ALA A 74 -2.92 0.50 2.59
C ALA A 74 -4.39 0.88 2.68
N LEU A 75 -5.07 0.59 3.80
CA LEU A 75 -6.44 1.04 4.05
C LEU A 75 -6.54 2.57 4.01
N HIS A 76 -5.57 3.26 4.62
CA HIS A 76 -5.47 4.71 4.55
C HIS A 76 -5.28 5.22 3.12
N ALA A 77 -4.30 4.67 2.38
CA ALA A 77 -4.04 5.05 0.99
C ALA A 77 -5.24 4.80 0.07
N LEU A 78 -5.96 3.70 0.27
CA LEU A 78 -7.20 3.41 -0.44
C LEU A 78 -8.30 4.42 -0.09
N GLY A 79 -8.43 4.79 1.18
CA GLY A 79 -9.36 5.81 1.62
C GLY A 79 -9.06 7.17 0.97
N VAL A 80 -7.80 7.56 0.90
CA VAL A 80 -7.37 8.76 0.16
C VAL A 80 -7.68 8.61 -1.32
N ALA A 81 -7.43 7.45 -1.93
CA ALA A 81 -7.74 7.20 -3.34
C ALA A 81 -9.23 7.37 -3.66
N TYR A 82 -10.13 6.92 -2.78
CA TYR A 82 -11.57 7.18 -2.90
C TYR A 82 -11.94 8.65 -2.62
N ALA A 83 -11.22 9.36 -1.74
CA ALA A 83 -11.51 10.78 -1.50
C ALA A 83 -11.15 11.65 -2.71
N VAL A 84 -10.03 11.35 -3.38
CA VAL A 84 -9.56 12.16 -4.53
C VAL A 84 -10.04 11.64 -5.89
N GLY A 85 -10.62 10.44 -5.95
CA GLY A 85 -10.97 9.78 -7.22
C GLY A 85 -9.73 9.37 -8.02
N LEU A 86 -8.83 8.57 -7.42
CA LEU A 86 -7.56 8.20 -8.03
C LEU A 86 -7.75 7.17 -9.17
N GLY A 87 -7.19 7.47 -10.35
CA GLY A 87 -7.30 6.60 -11.51
C GLY A 87 -8.72 6.61 -12.09
N SER A 88 -9.37 5.46 -12.15
CA SER A 88 -10.76 5.29 -12.59
C SER A 88 -11.74 5.12 -11.42
N LEU A 89 -11.31 5.41 -10.19
CA LEU A 89 -12.21 5.45 -9.04
C LEU A 89 -13.09 6.70 -9.12
N GLU A 90 -14.38 6.51 -8.89
CA GLU A 90 -15.27 7.63 -8.60
C GLU A 90 -15.03 8.12 -7.16
N PRO A 91 -14.93 9.44 -6.95
CA PRO A 91 -14.74 9.98 -5.62
C PRO A 91 -15.94 9.64 -4.73
N ASN A 92 -15.67 8.98 -3.60
CA ASN A 92 -16.67 8.54 -2.65
C ASN A 92 -16.19 8.80 -1.22
N GLU A 93 -16.63 9.91 -0.64
CA GLU A 93 -16.25 10.31 0.72
C GLU A 93 -16.77 9.34 1.79
N ALA A 94 -17.92 8.69 1.56
CA ALA A 94 -18.47 7.73 2.52
C ALA A 94 -17.58 6.49 2.63
N GLU A 95 -17.12 5.97 1.48
CA GLU A 95 -16.16 4.86 1.46
C GLU A 95 -14.79 5.28 1.97
N ALA A 96 -14.31 6.47 1.60
CA ALA A 96 -13.06 7.02 2.11
C ALA A 96 -13.05 7.09 3.65
N THR A 97 -14.13 7.61 4.24
CA THR A 97 -14.25 7.73 5.71
C THR A 97 -14.28 6.36 6.37
N ARG A 98 -15.01 5.40 5.79
CA ARG A 98 -15.06 4.02 6.29
C ARG A 98 -13.68 3.35 6.26
N LEU A 99 -12.93 3.53 5.18
CA LEU A 99 -11.58 2.99 5.02
C LEU A 99 -10.58 3.62 6.00
N HIS A 100 -10.66 4.94 6.21
CA HIS A 100 -9.87 5.63 7.23
C HIS A 100 -10.17 5.14 8.65
N TYR A 101 -11.44 4.88 8.96
CA TYR A 101 -11.84 4.33 10.25
C TYR A 101 -11.31 2.89 10.45
N LEU A 102 -11.35 2.05 9.41
CA LEU A 102 -10.75 0.72 9.47
C LEU A 102 -9.23 0.80 9.63
N ALA A 103 -8.58 1.72 8.91
CA ALA A 103 -7.15 1.96 9.03
C ALA A 103 -6.77 2.35 10.46
N SER A 104 -7.54 3.26 11.08
CA SER A 104 -7.30 3.67 12.47
C SER A 104 -7.48 2.52 13.44
N LEU A 105 -8.43 1.60 13.24
CA LEU A 105 -8.58 0.41 14.08
C LEU A 105 -7.40 -0.56 13.95
N THR A 106 -6.82 -0.71 12.75
CA THR A 106 -5.65 -1.56 12.52
C THR A 106 -4.34 -0.96 12.99
N ASP A 107 -4.20 0.38 12.96
CA ASP A 107 -3.02 1.10 13.47
C ASP A 107 -3.12 1.34 14.99
N TYR A 108 -4.34 1.43 15.53
CA TYR A 108 -4.63 1.58 16.95
C TYR A 108 -4.58 0.22 17.64
N ILE A 109 -3.40 -0.36 17.72
CA ILE A 109 -3.07 -1.33 18.77
C ILE A 109 -2.34 -0.55 19.88
N PRO A 110 -3.03 0.03 20.88
CA PRO A 110 -2.39 0.17 22.17
C PRO A 110 -2.15 -1.25 22.67
N ALA A 111 -0.89 -1.57 22.97
CA ALA A 111 -0.34 -2.88 23.30
C ALA A 111 -1.00 -3.65 24.48
N VAL A 112 -2.20 -3.26 24.94
CA VAL A 112 -2.91 -3.83 26.08
C VAL A 112 -3.87 -4.97 25.68
N LEU A 113 -4.41 -4.98 24.45
CA LEU A 113 -5.45 -5.94 24.06
C LEU A 113 -4.95 -7.25 23.41
N ALA A 114 -3.67 -7.32 23.02
CA ALA A 114 -3.07 -8.53 22.43
C ALA A 114 -2.82 -9.68 23.43
N THR A 115 -3.15 -9.50 24.72
CA THR A 115 -3.07 -10.57 25.74
C THR A 115 -4.44 -11.15 26.14
N GLY A 116 -5.52 -10.76 25.46
CA GLY A 116 -6.89 -11.05 25.86
C GLY A 116 -7.57 -12.28 25.25
N PHE A 117 -6.87 -13.11 24.48
CA PHE A 117 -7.41 -14.39 24.02
C PHE A 117 -6.33 -15.49 24.07
N ARG A 118 -6.32 -16.22 25.19
CA ARG A 118 -5.76 -17.57 25.31
C ARG A 118 -6.91 -18.52 25.60
#